data_AF-A0A9C9W490-F1
#
_entry.id   AF-A0A9C9W490-F1
#
_cell.length_a   1.000
_cell.length_b   1.000
_cell.length_c   1.000
_cell.angle_alpha   90.00
_cell.angle_beta   90.00
_cell.angle_gamma   90.00
#
_symmetry.space_group_name_H-M   'P 1'
#
loop_
_entity.id
_entity.type
_entity.pdbx_description
1 polymer ?
#
loop_
_entity_poly.entity_id
_entity_poly.type
_entity_poly.pdbx_seq_one_letter_code
_entity_poly.pdbx_strand_id
1 'polypeptide(L)'
;METPAPDPVDRLVAAYRDIAMTRMQGLPICNPALEVEAIGFGRRAQHRVGVLLTPWFMNLVLLPEGGDAWREAAIGSKIECRLPAGEYELTLSDVEGAGVHLSTPLFSTVQDFPDQETARRVALEVLERLYEADGRPAAAGPVERELAREGLQRPLSRRDLLRGRIAPGD
;
A
#
# COMPACT_ATOMS: atom_id res chain seq x y z
N MET A 1 29.37 -16.52 11.96
CA MET A 1 28.04 -16.01 12.32
C MET A 1 27.54 -15.25 11.11
N GLU A 2 26.73 -15.90 10.27
CA GLU A 2 26.00 -15.18 9.23
C GLU A 2 24.97 -14.32 9.94
N THR A 3 25.14 -12.99 9.88
CA THR A 3 24.08 -12.06 10.30
C THR A 3 22.86 -12.42 9.44
N PRO A 4 21.73 -12.82 10.03
CA PRO A 4 20.53 -13.09 9.24
C PRO A 4 20.25 -11.84 8.42
N ALA A 5 20.01 -12.03 7.11
CA ALA A 5 19.66 -10.91 6.24
C ALA A 5 18.50 -10.14 6.89
N PRO A 6 18.55 -8.80 6.94
CA PRO A 6 17.52 -8.00 7.59
C PRO A 6 16.15 -8.34 6.99
N ASP A 7 15.14 -8.40 7.86
CA ASP A 7 13.78 -8.71 7.44
C ASP A 7 13.38 -7.82 6.25
N PRO A 8 12.76 -8.39 5.19
CA PRO A 8 12.39 -7.61 4.01
C PRO A 8 11.44 -6.45 4.34
N VAL A 9 10.67 -6.57 5.41
CA VAL A 9 9.81 -5.50 5.95
C VAL A 9 10.64 -4.35 6.52
N ASP A 10 11.71 -4.65 7.24
CA ASP A 10 12.60 -3.65 7.83
C ASP A 10 13.33 -2.87 6.73
N ARG A 11 13.83 -3.59 5.71
CA ARG A 11 14.40 -2.97 4.51
C ARG A 11 13.41 -2.08 3.76
N LEU A 12 12.17 -2.53 3.62
CA LEU A 12 11.09 -1.73 3.02
C LEU A 12 10.90 -0.43 3.79
N VAL A 13 10.72 -0.50 5.11
CA VAL A 13 10.54 0.69 5.97
C VAL A 13 11.76 1.61 5.88
N ALA A 14 12.97 1.07 5.98
CA ALA A 14 14.19 1.85 5.90
C ALA A 14 14.32 2.62 4.57
N ALA A 15 14.04 1.95 3.44
CA ALA A 15 14.09 2.58 2.13
C ALA A 15 13.05 3.71 1.99
N TYR A 16 11.82 3.48 2.44
CA TYR A 16 10.78 4.52 2.38
C TYR A 16 11.03 5.66 3.36
N ARG A 17 11.67 5.41 4.51
CA ARG A 17 12.14 6.47 5.41
C ARG A 17 13.23 7.32 4.77
N ASP A 18 14.18 6.71 4.07
CA ASP A 18 15.18 7.46 3.32
C ASP A 18 14.52 8.35 2.26
N ILE A 19 13.57 7.81 1.49
CA ILE A 19 12.78 8.59 0.51
C ILE A 19 12.03 9.74 1.18
N ALA A 20 11.45 9.50 2.37
CA ALA A 20 10.76 10.52 3.15
C ALA A 20 11.69 11.66 3.56
N MET A 21 12.92 11.33 3.96
CA MET A 21 13.92 12.29 4.44
C MET A 21 14.71 12.97 3.31
N THR A 22 14.69 12.44 2.08
CA THR A 22 15.47 12.97 0.95
C THR A 22 14.58 13.60 -0.11
N ARG A 23 13.82 12.80 -0.85
CA ARG A 23 13.09 13.23 -2.05
C ARG A 23 11.74 13.84 -1.74
N MET A 24 11.09 13.37 -0.68
CA MET A 24 9.73 13.79 -0.32
C MET A 24 9.73 14.84 0.81
N GLN A 25 10.89 15.10 1.43
CA GLN A 25 10.99 16.04 2.54
C GLN A 25 10.52 17.45 2.12
N GLY A 26 9.54 17.99 2.84
CA GLY A 26 9.04 19.35 2.62
C GLY A 26 8.09 19.51 1.42
N LEU A 27 7.68 18.42 0.76
CA LEU A 27 6.66 18.48 -0.27
C LEU A 27 5.27 18.69 0.34
N PRO A 28 4.38 19.46 -0.31
CA PRO A 28 3.05 19.78 0.21
C PRO A 28 2.12 18.56 0.30
N ILE A 29 2.46 17.47 -0.40
CA ILE A 29 1.71 16.20 -0.34
C ILE A 29 2.00 15.42 0.95
N CYS A 30 3.07 15.77 1.67
CA CYS A 30 3.45 15.08 2.90
C CYS A 30 2.64 15.61 4.08
N ASN A 31 1.99 14.70 4.80
CA ASN A 31 1.38 14.93 6.08
C ASN A 31 2.44 14.77 7.20
N PRO A 32 2.84 15.86 7.87
CA PRO A 32 3.86 15.80 8.93
C PRO A 32 3.39 15.09 10.21
N ALA A 33 2.09 14.81 10.35
CA ALA A 33 1.55 14.03 11.47
C ALA A 33 1.76 12.52 11.30
N LEU A 34 2.25 12.09 10.13
CA LEU A 34 2.43 10.69 9.77
C LEU A 34 3.89 10.35 9.55
N GLU A 35 4.23 9.10 9.83
CA GLU A 35 5.56 8.53 9.65
C GLU A 35 5.50 7.25 8.83
N VAL A 36 6.64 6.87 8.25
CA VAL A 36 6.74 5.60 7.51
C VAL A 36 6.64 4.42 8.47
N GLU A 37 5.61 3.61 8.31
CA GLU A 37 5.30 2.45 9.14
C GLU A 37 4.79 1.28 8.31
N ALA A 38 5.29 0.09 8.61
CA ALA A 38 4.83 -1.17 8.02
C ALA A 38 3.86 -1.87 8.98
N ILE A 39 2.59 -1.95 8.61
CA ILE A 39 1.50 -2.40 9.47
C ILE A 39 1.01 -3.77 9.00
N GLY A 40 0.92 -4.71 9.94
CA GLY A 40 0.27 -6.00 9.73
C GLY A 40 0.94 -6.95 8.74
N PHE A 41 2.25 -6.82 8.53
CA PHE A 41 3.11 -7.81 7.85
C PHE A 41 3.28 -9.10 8.70
N GLY A 42 2.17 -9.70 9.11
CA GLY A 42 2.15 -10.91 9.92
C GLY A 42 2.26 -12.18 9.06
N ARG A 43 2.85 -13.25 9.62
CA ARG A 43 2.92 -14.61 9.05
C ARG A 43 1.55 -15.34 8.99
N ARG A 44 0.46 -14.61 8.80
CA ARG A 44 -0.90 -15.16 8.87
C ARG A 44 -1.37 -15.77 7.55
N ALA A 45 -0.68 -15.51 6.44
CA ALA A 45 -1.00 -16.07 5.13
C ALA A 45 0.22 -16.73 4.46
N GLN A 46 -0.03 -17.46 3.38
CA GLN A 46 0.99 -18.00 2.46
C GLN A 46 1.81 -16.90 1.75
N HIS A 47 1.45 -15.62 1.97
CA HIS A 47 2.10 -14.44 1.45
C HIS A 47 2.33 -13.43 2.58
N ARG A 48 3.49 -12.77 2.59
CA ARG A 48 3.81 -11.67 3.51
C ARG A 48 3.20 -10.35 3.03
N VAL A 49 1.89 -10.21 3.26
CA VAL A 49 1.10 -9.01 2.94
C VAL A 49 0.99 -8.08 4.15
N GLY A 50 1.12 -6.79 3.93
CA GLY A 50 0.88 -5.74 4.92
C GLY A 50 0.58 -4.39 4.27
N VAL A 51 0.29 -3.39 5.08
CA VAL A 51 0.07 -2.01 4.63
C VAL A 51 1.31 -1.18 4.94
N LEU A 52 1.85 -0.52 3.92
CA LEU A 52 2.88 0.49 4.07
C LEU A 52 2.21 1.86 4.16
N LEU A 53 2.27 2.45 5.35
CA LEU A 53 1.91 3.84 5.60
C LEU A 53 3.14 4.71 5.36
N THR A 54 2.98 5.79 4.61
CA THR A 54 3.98 6.84 4.41
C THR A 54 3.33 8.20 4.64
N PRO A 55 4.12 9.26 4.84
CA PRO A 55 3.59 10.62 4.98
C PRO A 55 2.82 11.13 3.75
N TRP A 56 2.92 10.51 2.58
CA TRP A 56 2.27 11.00 1.34
C TRP A 56 1.32 9.99 0.68
N PHE A 57 1.40 8.71 1.00
CA PHE A 57 0.44 7.69 0.56
C PHE A 57 0.29 6.56 1.59
N MET A 58 -0.75 5.74 1.41
CA MET A 58 -0.88 4.45 2.08
C MET A 58 -1.09 3.36 1.02
N ASN A 59 -0.24 2.34 0.99
CA ASN A 59 -0.28 1.27 -0.01
C ASN A 59 -0.32 -0.10 0.64
N LEU A 60 -1.05 -1.04 0.04
CA LEU A 60 -0.95 -2.44 0.38
C LEU A 60 0.28 -3.00 -0.34
N VAL A 61 1.16 -3.66 0.41
CA VAL A 61 2.42 -4.23 -0.09
C VAL A 61 2.45 -5.72 0.20
N LEU A 62 2.79 -6.49 -0.83
CA LEU A 62 3.04 -7.91 -0.76
C LEU A 62 4.52 -8.14 -1.05
N LEU A 63 5.23 -8.67 -0.06
CA LEU A 63 6.64 -8.99 -0.17
C LEU A 63 6.80 -10.40 -0.76
N PRO A 64 7.80 -10.61 -1.63
CA PRO A 64 8.06 -11.94 -2.18
C PRO A 64 8.48 -12.91 -1.10
N GLU A 65 7.92 -14.12 -1.14
CA GLU A 65 8.45 -15.29 -0.45
C GLU A 65 9.27 -16.14 -1.44
N GLY A 66 10.15 -16.99 -0.92
CA GLY A 66 11.09 -17.74 -1.76
C GLY A 66 10.35 -18.64 -2.75
N GLY A 67 10.41 -18.33 -4.05
CA GLY A 67 9.78 -19.11 -5.13
C GLY A 67 8.71 -18.38 -5.94
N ASP A 68 8.43 -17.11 -5.65
CA ASP A 68 7.45 -16.33 -6.41
C ASP A 68 7.87 -16.10 -7.89
N ALA A 69 7.14 -16.71 -8.83
CA ALA A 69 7.39 -16.63 -10.27
C ALA A 69 7.23 -15.21 -10.85
N TRP A 70 6.46 -14.34 -10.19
CA TRP A 70 6.27 -12.96 -10.62
C TRP A 70 7.51 -12.09 -10.40
N ARG A 71 8.53 -12.57 -9.68
CA ARG A 71 9.82 -11.86 -9.53
C ARG A 71 10.56 -11.69 -10.85
N GLU A 72 10.27 -12.53 -11.83
CA GLU A 72 10.84 -12.48 -13.18
C GLU A 72 10.03 -11.59 -14.14
N ALA A 73 8.85 -11.11 -13.72
CA ALA A 73 8.03 -10.23 -14.53
C ALA A 73 8.66 -8.82 -14.62
N ALA A 74 8.28 -8.06 -15.65
CA ALA A 74 8.77 -6.70 -15.85
C ALA A 74 8.22 -5.77 -14.76
N ILE A 75 9.04 -4.84 -14.24
CA ILE A 75 8.58 -3.81 -13.32
C ILE A 75 7.46 -2.99 -13.96
N GLY A 76 6.40 -2.73 -13.21
CA GLY A 76 5.14 -2.15 -13.69
C GLY A 76 4.11 -3.18 -14.16
N SER A 77 4.44 -4.48 -14.17
CA SER A 77 3.48 -5.53 -14.50
C SER A 77 2.42 -5.67 -13.41
N LYS A 78 1.17 -5.85 -13.84
CA LYS A 78 0.05 -6.16 -12.97
C LYS A 78 0.02 -7.67 -12.71
N ILE A 79 0.12 -8.05 -11.46
CA ILE A 79 0.08 -9.43 -10.98
C ILE A 79 -1.20 -9.61 -10.19
N GLU A 80 -2.03 -10.56 -10.62
CA GLU A 80 -3.25 -10.93 -9.91
C GLU A 80 -2.88 -11.88 -8.76
N CYS A 81 -3.01 -11.41 -7.52
CA CYS A 81 -2.84 -12.24 -6.34
C CYS A 81 -4.21 -12.63 -5.77
N ARG A 82 -4.39 -13.92 -5.54
CA ARG A 82 -5.55 -14.45 -4.83
C ARG A 82 -5.32 -14.34 -3.33
N LEU A 83 -6.01 -13.40 -2.70
CA LEU A 83 -6.11 -13.27 -1.25
C LEU A 83 -7.40 -13.92 -0.75
N PRO A 84 -7.53 -14.23 0.55
CA PRO A 84 -8.77 -14.77 1.11
C PRO A 84 -10.02 -13.94 0.75
N ALA A 85 -9.89 -12.62 0.69
CA ALA A 85 -10.96 -11.73 0.25
C ALA A 85 -11.27 -11.70 -1.26
N GLY A 86 -10.52 -12.42 -2.09
CA GLY A 86 -10.71 -12.45 -3.54
C GLY A 86 -9.44 -12.16 -4.32
N GLU A 87 -9.61 -11.77 -5.58
CA GLU A 87 -8.50 -11.51 -6.50
C GLU A 87 -8.15 -10.02 -6.50
N TYR A 88 -6.87 -9.72 -6.27
CA TYR A 88 -6.33 -8.37 -6.16
C TYR A 88 -5.28 -8.16 -7.24
N GLU A 89 -5.40 -7.08 -7.98
CA GLU A 89 -4.39 -6.67 -8.95
C GLU A 89 -3.33 -5.82 -8.24
N LEU A 90 -2.13 -6.35 -8.08
CA LEU A 90 -0.98 -5.64 -7.53
C LEU A 90 0.01 -5.29 -8.63
N THR A 91 0.69 -4.16 -8.50
CA THR A 91 1.69 -3.75 -9.49
C THR A 91 3.10 -4.07 -8.99
N LEU A 92 3.88 -4.76 -9.82
CA LEU A 92 5.27 -5.06 -9.53
C LEU A 92 6.08 -3.77 -9.49
N SER A 93 6.69 -3.50 -8.35
CA SER A 93 7.45 -2.31 -8.07
C SER A 93 8.85 -2.72 -7.64
N ASP A 94 9.86 -2.00 -8.13
CA ASP A 94 11.23 -2.12 -7.64
C ASP A 94 11.63 -0.78 -7.04
N VAL A 95 12.05 -0.81 -5.78
CA VAL A 95 12.49 0.37 -5.05
C VAL A 95 13.87 0.08 -4.48
N GLU A 96 14.80 0.96 -4.78
CA GLU A 96 16.18 0.87 -4.27
C GLU A 96 16.17 0.75 -2.74
N GLY A 97 16.90 -0.24 -2.20
CA GLY A 97 16.92 -0.56 -0.78
C GLY A 97 15.79 -1.49 -0.30
N ALA A 98 14.56 -1.33 -0.79
CA ALA A 98 13.44 -2.22 -0.47
C ALA A 98 13.44 -3.52 -1.29
N GLY A 99 13.88 -3.43 -2.55
CA GLY A 99 13.85 -4.48 -3.55
C GLY A 99 12.49 -4.63 -4.25
N VAL A 100 12.37 -5.68 -5.06
CA VAL A 100 11.18 -6.01 -5.83
C VAL A 100 10.05 -6.46 -4.90
N HIS A 101 8.91 -5.78 -4.99
CA HIS A 101 7.71 -6.08 -4.22
C HIS A 101 6.46 -5.73 -5.02
N LEU A 102 5.35 -6.34 -4.65
CA LEU A 102 4.06 -6.01 -5.22
C LEU A 102 3.41 -4.93 -4.37
N SER A 103 2.90 -3.87 -5.01
CA SER A 103 2.19 -2.81 -4.31
C SER A 103 0.91 -2.42 -5.01
N THR A 104 -0.11 -2.05 -4.25
CA THR A 104 -1.31 -1.41 -4.76
C THR A 104 -1.67 -0.21 -3.88
N PRO A 105 -1.92 0.97 -4.48
CA PRO A 105 -2.29 2.13 -3.70
C PRO A 105 -3.64 1.92 -3.03
N LEU A 106 -3.69 2.10 -1.71
CA LEU A 106 -4.94 2.19 -0.97
C LEU A 106 -5.44 3.64 -0.97
N PHE A 107 -4.51 4.54 -0.63
CA PHE A 107 -4.72 5.97 -0.59
C PHE A 107 -3.55 6.68 -1.28
N SER A 108 -3.84 7.40 -2.37
CA SER A 108 -2.84 8.24 -3.07
C SER A 108 -2.46 9.53 -2.33
N THR A 109 -3.18 9.89 -1.27
CA THR A 109 -2.91 10.98 -0.34
C THR A 109 -3.28 10.53 1.06
N VAL A 110 -2.55 10.99 2.04
CA VAL A 110 -2.85 10.75 3.46
C VAL A 110 -3.04 12.07 4.22
N GLN A 111 -3.26 13.16 3.50
CA GLN A 111 -3.44 14.50 4.08
C GLN A 111 -4.70 14.61 4.94
N ASP A 112 -5.74 13.83 4.62
CA ASP A 112 -7.00 13.80 5.38
C ASP A 112 -6.89 13.03 6.70
N PHE A 113 -5.78 12.30 6.94
CA PHE A 113 -5.59 11.59 8.21
C PHE A 113 -5.11 12.56 9.30
N PRO A 114 -5.77 12.59 10.47
CA PRO A 114 -5.42 13.52 11.55
C PRO A 114 -4.12 13.13 12.27
N ASP A 115 -3.84 11.84 12.39
CA ASP A 115 -2.72 11.30 13.17
C ASP A 115 -2.36 9.86 12.76
N GLN A 116 -1.17 9.43 13.19
CA GLN A 116 -0.62 8.10 12.92
C GLN A 116 -1.52 6.98 13.45
N GLU A 117 -2.15 7.18 14.62
CA GLU A 117 -3.00 6.16 15.24
C GLU A 117 -4.24 5.90 14.38
N THR A 118 -4.88 6.95 13.87
CA THR A 118 -6.02 6.87 12.96
C THR A 118 -5.63 6.16 11.67
N ALA A 119 -4.55 6.59 11.01
CA ALA A 119 -4.06 5.94 9.80
C ALA A 119 -3.73 4.45 10.02
N ARG A 120 -3.18 4.12 11.19
CA ARG A 120 -2.89 2.74 11.58
C ARG A 120 -4.15 1.91 11.80
N ARG A 121 -5.19 2.46 12.44
CA ARG A 121 -6.48 1.77 12.61
C ARG A 121 -7.10 1.44 11.26
N VAL A 122 -7.14 2.41 10.34
CA VAL A 122 -7.67 2.20 8.98
C VAL A 122 -6.88 1.08 8.26
N ALA A 123 -5.54 1.11 8.36
CA ALA A 123 -4.70 0.07 7.77
C ALA A 123 -4.98 -1.33 8.36
N LEU A 124 -5.17 -1.43 9.68
CA LEU A 124 -5.50 -2.68 10.36
C LEU A 124 -6.90 -3.18 9.95
N GLU A 125 -7.91 -2.30 9.89
CA GLU A 125 -9.27 -2.68 9.48
C GLU A 125 -9.29 -3.19 8.03
N VAL A 126 -8.57 -2.54 7.12
CA VAL A 126 -8.38 -3.02 5.74
C VAL A 126 -7.79 -4.43 5.75
N LEU A 127 -6.71 -4.66 6.52
CA LEU A 127 -6.08 -5.98 6.61
C LEU A 127 -7.01 -7.03 7.19
N GLU A 128 -7.73 -6.72 8.28
CA GLU A 128 -8.72 -7.64 8.87
C GLU A 128 -9.75 -8.05 7.83
N ARG A 129 -10.32 -7.12 7.06
CA ARG A 129 -11.30 -7.43 6.00
C ARG A 129 -10.71 -8.20 4.82
N LEU A 130 -9.43 -7.96 4.48
CA LEU A 130 -8.70 -8.77 3.50
C LEU A 130 -8.60 -10.24 3.95
N TYR A 131 -8.55 -10.49 5.26
CA TYR A 131 -8.42 -11.82 5.85
C TYR A 131 -9.74 -12.45 6.33
N GLU A 132 -10.76 -11.65 6.66
CA GLU A 132 -12.07 -12.09 7.18
C GLU A 132 -13.04 -12.54 6.09
N ALA A 133 -12.80 -12.19 4.82
CA ALA A 133 -13.77 -12.45 3.77
C ALA A 133 -13.89 -13.94 3.42
N ASP A 134 -14.97 -14.53 3.92
CA ASP A 134 -15.60 -15.77 3.53
C ASP A 134 -16.03 -15.73 2.03
N GLY A 135 -15.07 -15.88 1.13
CA GLY A 135 -15.27 -16.44 -0.21
C GLY A 135 -16.16 -15.69 -1.22
N ARG A 136 -16.45 -14.39 -1.06
CA ARG A 136 -17.19 -13.61 -2.09
C ARG A 136 -16.27 -12.71 -2.91
N PRO A 137 -16.24 -12.85 -4.26
CA PRO A 137 -15.42 -12.00 -5.11
C PRO A 137 -15.94 -10.56 -5.09
N ALA A 138 -15.08 -9.61 -4.72
CA ALA A 138 -15.39 -8.18 -4.71
C ALA A 138 -15.30 -7.60 -6.13
N ALA A 139 -16.43 -7.45 -6.82
CA ALA A 139 -16.53 -6.66 -8.04
C ALA A 139 -16.52 -5.15 -7.71
N ALA A 140 -15.66 -4.37 -8.37
CA ALA A 140 -15.29 -2.97 -8.10
C ALA A 140 -14.55 -2.78 -6.75
N GLY A 141 -13.35 -2.20 -6.82
CA GLY A 141 -12.25 -2.41 -5.88
C GLY A 141 -12.67 -2.45 -4.40
N PRO A 142 -12.29 -3.50 -3.64
CA PRO A 142 -12.68 -3.66 -2.23
C PRO A 142 -12.23 -2.48 -1.35
N VAL A 143 -11.10 -1.87 -1.71
CA VAL A 143 -10.55 -0.66 -1.10
C VAL A 143 -11.48 0.54 -1.27
N GLU A 144 -12.11 0.70 -2.44
CA GLU A 144 -13.04 1.81 -2.72
C GLU A 144 -14.29 1.77 -1.86
N ARG A 145 -14.73 0.58 -1.47
CA ARG A 145 -15.89 0.41 -0.59
C ARG A 145 -15.55 0.73 0.86
N GLU A 146 -14.32 0.45 1.27
CA GLU A 146 -13.83 0.72 2.63
C GLU A 146 -13.60 2.22 2.86
N LEU A 147 -12.98 2.87 1.88
CA LEU A 147 -12.86 4.33 1.79
C LEU A 147 -14.21 5.03 2.03
N ALA A 148 -15.27 4.52 1.40
CA ALA A 148 -16.62 5.05 1.55
C ALA A 148 -17.25 4.79 2.94
N ARG A 149 -16.87 3.72 3.65
CA ARG A 149 -17.35 3.42 5.01
C ARG A 149 -16.71 4.31 6.05
N GLU A 150 -15.42 4.54 5.92
CA GLU A 150 -14.61 5.37 6.82
C GLU A 150 -14.79 6.87 6.56
N GLY A 151 -15.63 7.25 5.58
CA GLY A 151 -15.87 8.65 5.20
C GLY A 151 -14.67 9.31 4.53
N LEU A 152 -13.66 8.54 4.13
CA LEU A 152 -12.44 9.02 3.50
C LEU A 152 -12.65 9.16 1.99
N GLN A 153 -12.42 10.36 1.47
CA GLN A 153 -12.57 10.63 0.03
C GLN A 153 -11.37 10.09 -0.74
N ARG A 154 -11.62 9.58 -1.96
CA ARG A 154 -10.53 9.16 -2.85
C ARG A 154 -9.63 10.35 -3.14
N PRO A 155 -8.31 10.23 -2.99
CA PRO A 155 -7.40 11.07 -3.75
C PRO A 155 -7.45 10.61 -5.21
N LEU A 156 -7.80 11.58 -6.06
CA LEU A 156 -7.87 11.52 -7.52
C LEU A 156 -6.84 10.52 -8.09
N SER A 157 -7.34 9.39 -8.58
CA SER A 157 -6.50 8.43 -9.29
C SER A 157 -5.89 9.14 -10.52
N ARG A 158 -4.64 8.84 -10.90
CA ARG A 158 -3.98 9.39 -12.11
C ARG A 158 -4.85 9.34 -13.37
N ARG A 159 -5.81 8.41 -13.41
CA ARG A 159 -6.81 8.24 -14.47
C ARG A 159 -7.82 9.39 -14.58
N ASP A 160 -8.09 10.13 -13.51
CA ASP A 160 -8.90 11.36 -13.52
C ASP A 160 -8.07 12.58 -13.96
N LEU A 161 -6.78 12.61 -13.59
CA LEU A 161 -5.84 13.67 -14.02
C LEU A 161 -5.62 13.67 -15.54
N LEU A 162 -5.52 12.48 -16.15
CA LEU A 162 -5.37 12.32 -17.61
C LEU A 162 -6.69 12.49 -18.38
N ARG A 163 -7.84 12.51 -17.69
CA ARG A 163 -9.17 12.61 -18.31
C ARG A 163 -9.80 14.01 -18.17
N GLY A 164 -9.05 15.00 -17.69
CA GLY A 164 -9.42 16.42 -17.81
C GLY A 164 -10.76 16.80 -17.17
N ARG A 165 -11.18 16.15 -16.08
CA ARG A 165 -12.36 16.58 -15.31
C ARG A 165 -11.94 17.27 -14.02
N ILE A 166 -11.40 18.48 -14.18
CA ILE A 166 -11.64 19.53 -13.20
C ILE A 166 -13.04 20.04 -13.56
N ALA A 167 -14.05 19.68 -12.76
CA ALA A 167 -15.28 20.44 -12.79
C ALA A 167 -14.97 21.80 -12.13
N PRO A 168 -15.12 22.94 -12.82
CA PRO A 168 -15.26 24.21 -12.12
C PRO A 168 -16.59 24.16 -11.36
N GLY A 169 -16.55 24.45 -10.06
CA GLY A 169 -17.74 24.69 -9.29
C GLY A 169 -18.43 25.97 -9.76
N ASP A 170 -19.75 25.87 -9.92
CA ASP A 170 -20.71 26.90 -9.50
C ASP A 170 -21.91 26.16 -8.89
#